data_AF-F9DNN2-F1
#
_entry.id   AF-F9DNN2-F1
#
_cell.length_a   1.000
_cell.length_b   1.000
_cell.length_c   1.000
_cell.angle_alpha   90.00
_cell.angle_beta   90.00
_cell.angle_gamma   90.00
#
_symmetry.space_group_name_H-M   'P 1'
#
loop_
_entity.id
_entity.type
_entity.pdbx_description
1 polymer ?
#
loop_
_entity_poly.entity_id
_entity_poly.type
_entity_poly.pdbx_seq_one_letter_code
_entity_poly.pdbx_strand_id
1 'polypeptide(L)'
;MNDPYLDFFTNTAGTVNILQLSKKYHVKKFLFASTAAVYGEPLYLPVDENHLIHASSFYALSKYSAEKYIQHYSIFNGLDSCILRFSNVYGPRQNANGEAGVVSIFIDRL
;
A
#
# COMPACT_ATOMS: atom_id res chain seq x y z
N MET A 1 1.11 -10.80 -9.28
CA MET A 1 0.30 -11.66 -8.39
C MET A 1 -0.94 -12.11 -9.15
N ASN A 2 -1.04 -13.40 -9.50
CA ASN A 2 -2.06 -13.92 -10.43
C ASN A 2 -3.36 -14.37 -9.75
N ASP A 3 -3.43 -14.28 -8.42
CA ASP A 3 -4.62 -14.63 -7.64
C ASP A 3 -5.23 -13.36 -7.02
N PRO A 4 -6.26 -12.77 -7.64
CA PRO A 4 -6.92 -11.57 -7.13
C PRO A 4 -7.70 -11.83 -5.82
N TYR A 5 -8.13 -13.06 -5.58
CA TYR A 5 -8.82 -13.42 -4.35
C TYR A 5 -7.84 -13.39 -3.18
N LEU A 6 -6.70 -14.06 -3.31
CA LEU A 6 -5.65 -14.03 -2.29
C LEU A 6 -5.13 -12.61 -2.04
N ASP A 7 -4.95 -11.81 -3.09
CA ASP A 7 -4.52 -10.41 -2.98
C ASP A 7 -5.54 -9.58 -2.17
N PHE A 8 -6.84 -9.70 -2.47
CA PHE A 8 -7.90 -9.02 -1.72
C PHE A 8 -7.92 -9.43 -0.24
N PHE A 9 -7.88 -10.74 0.04
CA PHE A 9 -7.97 -11.24 1.42
C PHE A 9 -6.76 -10.80 2.24
N THR A 10 -5.57 -10.83 1.64
CA THR A 10 -4.33 -10.46 2.32
C THR A 10 -4.26 -8.94 2.54
N ASN A 11 -4.46 -8.15 1.49
CA ASN A 11 -4.20 -6.71 1.53
C ASN A 11 -5.41 -5.93 2.03
N THR A 12 -6.58 -6.11 1.42
CA THR A 12 -7.78 -5.33 1.76
C THR A 12 -8.45 -5.86 3.02
N ALA A 13 -8.87 -7.13 3.03
CA ALA A 13 -9.59 -7.70 4.16
C ALA A 13 -8.69 -7.78 5.41
N GLY A 14 -7.42 -8.14 5.24
CA GLY A 14 -6.41 -8.08 6.29
C GLY A 14 -6.29 -6.69 6.92
N THR A 15 -6.23 -5.64 6.11
CA THR A 15 -6.20 -4.25 6.63
C THR A 15 -7.46 -3.91 7.41
N VAL A 16 -8.65 -4.26 6.90
CA VAL A 16 -9.93 -4.03 7.59
C VAL A 16 -9.97 -4.74 8.94
N ASN A 17 -9.44 -5.96 9.03
CA ASN A 17 -9.34 -6.69 10.28
C ASN A 17 -8.46 -5.94 11.31
N ILE A 18 -7.29 -5.43 10.90
CA ILE A 18 -6.44 -4.65 11.81
C ILE A 18 -7.12 -3.32 12.19
N LEU A 19 -7.88 -2.67 11.30
CA LEU A 19 -8.65 -1.46 11.63
C LEU A 19 -9.74 -1.74 12.67
N GLN A 20 -10.48 -2.85 12.54
CA GLN A 20 -11.45 -3.27 13.54
C GLN A 20 -10.80 -3.50 14.90
N LEU A 21 -9.66 -4.19 14.93
CA LEU A 21 -8.90 -4.41 16.15
C LEU A 21 -8.34 -3.09 16.72
N SER A 22 -7.88 -2.19 15.86
CA SER A 22 -7.37 -0.86 16.25
C SER A 22 -8.44 -0.07 16.98
N LYS A 23 -9.68 -0.11 16.49
CA LYS A 23 -10.84 0.47 17.17
C LYS A 23 -11.11 -0.22 18.51
N LYS A 24 -11.16 -1.56 18.53
CA LYS A 24 -11.44 -2.37 19.73
C LYS A 24 -10.46 -2.09 20.86
N TYR A 25 -9.19 -1.91 20.53
CA TYR A 25 -8.10 -1.72 21.50
C TYR A 25 -7.66 -0.27 21.66
N HIS A 26 -8.45 0.69 21.15
CA HIS A 26 -8.18 2.13 21.30
C HIS A 26 -6.78 2.55 20.83
N VAL A 27 -6.33 2.01 19.69
CA VAL A 27 -5.09 2.42 19.04
C VAL A 27 -5.17 3.92 18.73
N LYS A 28 -4.11 4.66 19.10
CA LYS A 28 -4.07 6.11 18.95
C LYS A 28 -3.78 6.55 17.53
N LYS A 29 -2.98 5.78 16.79
CA LYS A 29 -2.52 6.14 15.43
C LYS A 29 -2.28 4.91 14.57
N PHE A 30 -2.71 4.99 13.31
CA PHE A 30 -2.55 3.94 12.31
C PHE A 30 -1.70 4.43 11.13
N LEU A 31 -0.53 3.83 10.91
CA LEU A 31 0.33 4.15 9.77
C LEU A 31 0.22 3.05 8.72
N PHE A 32 -0.06 3.43 7.47
CA PHE A 32 -0.24 2.49 6.38
C PHE A 32 0.78 2.70 5.27
N ALA A 33 1.50 1.62 4.94
CA ALA A 33 2.38 1.54 3.79
C ALA A 33 1.57 1.19 2.53
N SER A 34 1.19 2.23 1.79
CA SER A 34 0.64 2.12 0.45
C SER A 34 1.77 2.17 -0.60
N THR A 35 1.42 2.40 -1.86
CA THR A 35 2.31 2.34 -3.01
C THR A 35 2.02 3.43 -4.02
N ALA A 36 3.04 3.93 -4.71
CA ALA A 36 2.89 4.80 -5.88
C ALA A 36 2.20 4.06 -7.06
N ALA A 37 2.13 2.73 -7.03
CA ALA A 37 1.42 1.96 -8.06
C ALA A 37 -0.08 2.30 -8.15
N VAL A 38 -0.67 2.94 -7.14
CA VAL A 38 -2.06 3.41 -7.18
C VAL A 38 -2.29 4.48 -8.26
N TYR A 39 -1.25 5.23 -8.63
CA TYR A 39 -1.34 6.26 -9.67
C TYR A 39 -1.37 5.67 -11.10
N GLY A 40 -0.92 4.42 -11.28
CA GLY A 40 -0.79 3.82 -12.60
C GLY A 40 0.27 4.49 -13.45
N GLU A 41 0.00 4.60 -14.76
CA GLU A 41 0.85 5.35 -15.68
C GLU A 41 0.71 6.87 -15.39
N PRO A 42 1.82 7.57 -15.05
CA PRO A 42 1.75 8.97 -14.68
C PRO A 42 1.42 9.86 -15.89
N LEU A 43 0.52 10.82 -15.68
CA LEU A 43 0.14 11.82 -16.68
C LEU A 43 1.12 13.00 -16.69
N TYR A 44 1.77 13.27 -15.55
CA TYR A 44 2.80 14.29 -15.40
C TYR A 44 3.82 13.89 -14.32
N LEU A 45 4.96 14.56 -14.35
CA LEU A 45 6.03 14.42 -13.37
C LEU A 45 6.42 15.81 -12.81
N PRO A 46 6.80 15.90 -11.51
CA PRO A 46 6.76 14.83 -10.50
C PRO A 46 5.31 14.45 -10.13
N VAL A 47 5.11 13.19 -9.70
CA VAL A 47 3.80 12.71 -9.22
C VAL A 47 3.56 13.25 -7.82
N ASP A 48 2.44 13.94 -7.61
CA ASP A 48 1.99 14.43 -6.31
C ASP A 48 0.73 13.68 -5.82
N GLU A 49 0.26 13.98 -4.61
CA GLU A 49 -0.92 13.35 -4.01
C GLU A 49 -2.25 13.71 -4.67
N ASN A 50 -2.31 14.81 -5.42
CA ASN A 50 -3.48 15.22 -6.20
C ASN A 50 -3.56 14.53 -7.56
N HIS A 51 -2.50 13.83 -7.97
CA HIS A 51 -2.50 13.06 -9.21
C HIS A 51 -3.65 12.05 -9.23
N LEU A 52 -4.30 11.93 -10.39
CA LEU A 52 -5.40 10.99 -10.58
C LEU A 52 -4.97 9.56 -10.24
N ILE A 53 -5.82 8.85 -9.51
CA ILE A 53 -5.60 7.47 -9.14
C ILE A 53 -6.11 6.57 -10.27
N HIS A 54 -5.22 5.74 -10.81
CA HIS A 54 -5.51 4.77 -11.85
C HIS A 54 -4.84 3.43 -11.52
N ALA A 55 -5.44 2.71 -10.57
CA ALA A 55 -4.93 1.42 -10.09
C ALA A 55 -5.08 0.32 -11.16
N SER A 56 -4.08 0.18 -12.03
CA SER A 56 -4.08 -0.73 -13.19
C SER A 56 -3.74 -2.19 -12.86
N SER A 57 -3.50 -2.53 -11.59
CA SER A 57 -3.20 -3.89 -11.14
C SER A 57 -4.02 -4.26 -9.91
N PHE A 58 -4.24 -5.56 -9.68
CA PHE A 58 -4.94 -6.04 -8.48
C PHE A 58 -4.26 -5.57 -7.18
N TYR A 59 -2.93 -5.62 -7.14
CA TYR A 59 -2.16 -5.11 -5.99
C TYR A 59 -2.38 -3.61 -5.76
N ALA A 60 -2.32 -2.79 -6.82
CA ALA A 60 -2.61 -1.36 -6.70
C ALA A 60 -4.06 -1.11 -6.24
N LEU A 61 -5.00 -1.89 -6.77
CA LEU A 61 -6.42 -1.78 -6.43
C LEU A 61 -6.67 -2.17 -4.97
N SER A 62 -6.05 -3.23 -4.46
CA SER A 62 -6.21 -3.66 -3.06
C SER A 62 -5.58 -2.67 -2.09
N LYS A 63 -4.41 -2.11 -2.41
CA LYS A 63 -3.81 -1.01 -1.64
C LYS A 63 -4.70 0.23 -1.63
N TYR A 64 -5.23 0.66 -2.77
CA TYR A 64 -6.14 1.80 -2.85
C TYR A 64 -7.45 1.54 -2.09
N SER A 65 -8.00 0.33 -2.17
CA SER A 65 -9.19 -0.07 -1.42
C SER A 65 -8.94 0.03 0.10
N ALA A 66 -7.78 -0.46 0.56
CA ALA A 66 -7.36 -0.34 1.95
C ALA A 66 -7.23 1.13 2.40
N GLU A 67 -6.65 2.00 1.57
CA GLU A 67 -6.60 3.46 1.85
C GLU A 67 -7.99 4.04 2.10
N LYS A 68 -8.99 3.66 1.31
CA LYS A 68 -10.36 4.13 1.50
C LYS A 68 -10.95 3.64 2.82
N TYR A 69 -10.79 2.38 3.17
CA TYR A 69 -11.22 1.91 4.49
C TYR A 69 -10.55 2.68 5.62
N ILE A 70 -9.24 2.93 5.55
CA ILE A 70 -8.51 3.71 6.56
C ILE A 70 -9.08 5.14 6.67
N GLN A 71 -9.29 5.82 5.54
CA GLN A 71 -9.90 7.16 5.50
C GLN A 71 -11.29 7.17 6.16
N HIS A 72 -12.12 6.16 5.86
CA HIS A 72 -13.43 6.01 6.48
C HIS A 72 -13.34 5.75 7.99
N TYR A 73 -12.42 4.91 8.46
CA TYR A 73 -12.20 4.69 9.89
C TYR A 73 -11.72 5.96 10.61
N SER A 74 -10.89 6.78 9.96
CA SER A 74 -10.49 8.09 10.48
C SER A 74 -11.70 9.01 10.67
N ILE A 75 -12.52 9.15 9.63
CA ILE A 75 -13.71 10.02 9.64
C ILE A 75 -14.77 9.54 10.64
N PHE A 76 -15.12 8.25 10.61
CA PHE A 76 -16.27 7.72 11.35
C PHE A 76 -15.93 7.14 12.72
N ASN A 77 -14.65 6.88 13.00
CA ASN A 77 -14.22 6.30 14.28
C ASN A 77 -13.12 7.10 14.97
N GLY A 78 -12.68 8.23 14.41
CA GLY A 78 -11.68 9.12 15.03
C GLY A 78 -10.29 8.50 15.12
N LEU A 79 -9.99 7.50 14.31
CA LEU A 79 -8.66 6.86 14.28
C LEU A 79 -7.68 7.76 13.50
N ASP A 80 -6.77 8.45 14.21
CA ASP A 80 -5.68 9.18 13.56
C ASP A 80 -4.91 8.23 12.64
N SER A 81 -4.75 8.61 11.38
CA SER A 81 -4.13 7.76 10.38
C SER A 81 -3.33 8.54 9.36
N CYS A 82 -2.28 7.90 8.85
CA CYS A 82 -1.44 8.44 7.79
C CYS A 82 -1.15 7.35 6.76
N ILE A 83 -1.36 7.69 5.50
CA ILE A 83 -1.14 6.81 4.35
C ILE A 83 0.12 7.30 3.65
N LEU A 84 1.10 6.41 3.49
CA LEU A 84 2.37 6.70 2.83
C LEU A 84 2.43 5.92 1.52
N ARG A 85 2.44 6.61 0.38
CA ARG A 85 2.54 6.00 -0.95
C ARG A 85 4.00 5.90 -1.37
N PHE A 86 4.66 4.81 -0.99
CA PHE A 86 6.06 4.61 -1.34
C PHE A 86 6.22 4.30 -2.83
N SER A 87 7.25 4.89 -3.45
CA SER A 87 7.74 4.48 -4.77
C SER A 87 8.57 3.19 -4.63
N ASN A 88 9.78 3.13 -5.20
CA ASN A 88 10.65 1.98 -5.07
C ASN A 88 11.52 2.08 -3.81
N VAL A 89 11.19 1.28 -2.80
CA VAL A 89 12.00 1.14 -1.58
C VAL A 89 13.14 0.15 -1.85
N TYR A 90 14.35 0.49 -1.40
CA TYR A 90 15.52 -0.39 -1.47
C TYR A 90 16.33 -0.29 -0.17
N GLY A 91 17.15 -1.31 0.09
CA GLY A 91 18.06 -1.32 1.23
C GLY A 91 18.53 -2.72 1.63
N PRO A 92 19.43 -2.82 2.62
CA PRO A 92 19.92 -4.10 3.11
C PRO A 92 18.77 -5.03 3.50
N ARG A 93 18.92 -6.34 3.20
CA ARG A 93 17.94 -7.42 3.47
C ARG A 93 16.68 -7.40 2.58
N GLN A 94 16.60 -6.55 1.57
CA GLN A 94 15.57 -6.70 0.56
C GLN A 94 15.75 -8.04 -0.17
N ASN A 95 14.67 -8.79 -0.30
CA ASN A 95 14.70 -10.11 -0.92
C ASN A 95 15.05 -9.98 -2.40
N ALA A 96 16.20 -10.52 -2.80
CA ALA A 96 16.66 -10.51 -4.18
C ALA A 96 15.91 -11.48 -5.11
N ASN A 97 15.10 -12.41 -4.55
CA ASN A 97 14.26 -13.31 -5.33
C ASN A 97 12.89 -12.70 -5.70
N GLY A 98 12.63 -11.44 -5.34
CA GLY A 98 11.37 -10.74 -5.65
C GLY A 98 11.38 -10.06 -7.01
N GLU A 99 10.20 -9.80 -7.59
CA GLU A 99 10.07 -9.20 -8.94
C GLU A 99 10.53 -7.73 -9.04
N ALA A 100 10.42 -6.95 -7.96
CA ALA A 100 10.62 -5.49 -8.00
C ALA A 100 11.92 -4.99 -7.32
N GLY A 101 12.72 -5.89 -6.75
CA GLY A 101 13.92 -5.55 -5.97
C GLY A 101 15.17 -5.31 -6.82
N VAL A 102 15.09 -4.45 -7.85
CA VAL A 102 16.13 -4.34 -8.90
C VAL A 102 17.54 -4.06 -8.35
N VAL A 103 17.66 -3.20 -7.32
CA VAL A 103 18.96 -2.90 -6.69
C VAL A 103 19.56 -4.14 -6.05
N SER A 104 18.75 -4.93 -5.33
CA SER A 104 19.21 -6.15 -4.66
C SER A 104 19.55 -7.25 -5.67
N ILE A 105 18.72 -7.41 -6.71
CA ILE A 105 18.97 -8.37 -7.80
C ILE A 105 20.30 -8.08 -8.50
N PHE A 106 20.62 -6.81 -8.73
CA PHE A 106 21.86 -6.44 -9.41
C PHE A 106 23.08 -6.62 -8.52
N ILE A 107 23.01 -6.27 -7.23
CA ILE A 107 24.11 -6.48 -6.28
C ILE A 107 24.45 -7.97 -6.15
N ASP A 108 23.44 -8.85 -6.11
CA ASP A 108 23.65 -10.30 -5.98
C ASP A 108 24.29 -10.95 -7.22
N ARG A 109 24.34 -10.24 -8.36
CA ARG A 109 24.92 -10.73 -9.63
C ARG A 109 26.31 -10.16 -9.91
N LEU A 110 26.86 -9.34 -9.02
CA LEU A 110 28.25 -8.86 -9.07
C LEU A 110 29.19 -9.91 -8.46
#